data_AF-A0A0D2PJY0-F1
#
_entry.id   AF-A0A0D2PJY0-F1
#
_cell.length_a   1.000
_cell.length_b   1.000
_cell.length_c   1.000
_cell.angle_alpha   90.00
_cell.angle_beta   90.00
_cell.angle_gamma   90.00
#
_symmetry.space_group_name_H-M   'P 1'
#
loop_
_entity.id
_entity.type
_entity.pdbx_description
1 polymer ?
#
loop_
_entity_poly.entity_id
_entity_poly.type
_entity_poly.pdbx_seq_one_letter_code
_entity_poly.pdbx_strand_id
1 'polypeptide(L)'
;MSPLPSPAPTTDSTSQSRQTLCFSSTNDILSFVTQNWRENFVTTDLPTRDLLKPFIRRPFFLLVSADAPLLTRYDRSKSFLSSSLQEFVLDDDRAVFGAWSSARSHEICLLNLTDLINIQINNSFPTLKELHTHLEEVDFLHPEHLRPSWDAYFMTLASLASRRSNCMKRRVGAILVRENRVLASGYNGTPRGLTNCNEGGCPHCNGNIDAQSNCQECLCLHAEENALLEAGRERVGKDCVLYCNTCPCLKCTVKIIQTGVKTVVYNLTYKVDDASAALFKEAGVQLRRYDPNSKFRVLPADDEGLTSVTSEPYSDLNTIR
;
A
#
# COMPACT_ATOMS: atom_id res chain seq x y z
N MET A 1 3.42 -26.66 -30.48
CA MET A 1 4.83 -26.36 -30.14
C MET A 1 4.91 -26.31 -28.63
N SER A 2 5.73 -27.18 -28.04
CA SER A 2 5.86 -27.44 -26.61
C SER A 2 6.37 -26.22 -25.84
N PRO A 3 5.96 -26.00 -24.58
CA PRO A 3 6.58 -24.96 -23.75
C PRO A 3 8.03 -25.36 -23.44
N LEU A 4 8.94 -24.40 -23.62
CA LEU A 4 10.37 -24.53 -23.37
C LEU A 4 10.65 -24.96 -21.91
N PRO A 5 11.65 -25.81 -21.64
CA PRO A 5 12.05 -26.15 -20.28
C PRO A 5 12.72 -24.94 -19.59
N SER A 6 12.32 -24.69 -18.35
CA SER A 6 12.84 -23.61 -17.49
C SER A 6 14.34 -23.80 -17.20
N PRO A 7 15.21 -22.79 -17.39
CA PRO A 7 16.62 -22.89 -17.10
C PRO A 7 16.90 -22.37 -15.67
N ALA A 8 16.92 -23.27 -14.69
CA ALA A 8 17.50 -22.98 -13.39
C ALA A 8 18.29 -24.19 -12.89
N PRO A 9 19.62 -24.08 -12.71
CA PRO A 9 20.39 -25.13 -12.05
C PRO A 9 20.12 -25.04 -10.55
N THR A 10 19.56 -26.10 -9.97
CA THR A 10 19.39 -26.25 -8.52
C THR A 10 20.50 -27.13 -7.98
N THR A 11 21.50 -26.51 -7.36
CA THR A 11 22.45 -27.17 -6.46
C THR A 11 22.59 -26.31 -5.21
N ASP A 12 21.83 -26.60 -4.16
CA ASP A 12 22.42 -27.18 -2.95
C ASP A 12 21.39 -27.61 -1.89
N SER A 13 21.69 -28.79 -1.37
CA SER A 13 21.16 -29.57 -0.25
C SER A 13 20.25 -28.89 0.80
N THR A 14 18.96 -29.23 0.78
CA THR A 14 18.24 -29.81 1.93
C THR A 14 17.03 -30.60 1.42
N SER A 15 16.93 -31.85 1.86
CA SER A 15 16.11 -32.93 1.29
C SER A 15 14.63 -32.85 1.67
N GLN A 16 13.83 -32.16 0.87
CA GLN A 16 12.47 -32.57 0.53
C GLN A 16 12.37 -32.48 -1.00
N SER A 17 12.13 -33.60 -1.69
CA SER A 17 11.95 -33.57 -3.14
C SER A 17 10.74 -32.67 -3.43
N ARG A 18 10.96 -31.50 -4.04
CA ARG A 18 9.88 -30.67 -4.56
C ARG A 18 9.23 -31.45 -5.71
N GLN A 19 8.19 -32.22 -5.42
CA GLN A 19 7.43 -32.94 -6.43
C GLN A 19 6.64 -31.91 -7.25
N THR A 20 6.91 -31.86 -8.56
CA THR A 20 6.08 -31.09 -9.48
C THR A 20 4.72 -31.77 -9.58
N LEU A 21 3.67 -31.07 -9.17
CA LEU A 21 2.29 -31.53 -9.29
C LEU A 21 1.73 -31.07 -10.64
N CYS A 22 1.17 -32.01 -11.40
CA CYS A 22 0.55 -31.72 -12.69
C CYS A 22 -0.96 -31.96 -12.59
N PHE A 23 -1.75 -31.04 -13.15
CA PHE A 23 -3.20 -31.09 -13.10
C PHE A 23 -3.77 -30.96 -14.52
N SER A 24 -4.90 -31.62 -14.79
CA SER A 24 -5.60 -31.58 -16.06
C SER A 24 -6.37 -30.28 -16.31
N SER A 25 -6.77 -29.59 -15.25
CA SER A 25 -7.52 -28.34 -15.34
C SER A 25 -7.22 -27.39 -14.18
N THR A 26 -7.45 -26.11 -14.40
CA THR A 26 -7.36 -25.06 -13.38
C THR A 26 -8.32 -25.31 -12.19
N ASN A 27 -9.45 -25.97 -12.42
CA ASN A 27 -10.38 -26.33 -11.37
C ASN A 27 -9.82 -27.45 -10.45
N ASP A 28 -9.06 -28.38 -11.02
CA ASP A 28 -8.37 -29.43 -10.26
C ASP A 28 -7.28 -28.80 -9.39
N ILE A 29 -6.51 -27.85 -9.94
CA ILE A 29 -5.55 -27.05 -9.18
C ILE A 29 -6.26 -26.39 -7.99
N LEU A 30 -7.34 -25.63 -8.26
CA LEU A 30 -8.07 -24.90 -7.23
C LEU A 30 -8.61 -25.84 -6.13
N SER A 31 -9.16 -26.98 -6.52
CA SER A 31 -9.72 -27.97 -5.58
C SER A 31 -8.62 -28.56 -4.70
N PHE A 32 -7.49 -28.93 -5.30
CA PHE A 32 -6.34 -29.48 -4.57
C PHE A 32 -5.73 -28.46 -3.60
N VAL A 33 -5.44 -27.24 -4.05
CA VAL A 33 -4.84 -26.22 -3.17
C VAL A 33 -5.82 -25.77 -2.08
N THR A 34 -7.13 -25.80 -2.33
CA THR A 34 -8.13 -25.48 -1.30
C THR A 34 -8.15 -26.54 -0.19
N GLN A 35 -7.98 -27.82 -0.53
CA GLN A 35 -7.88 -28.90 0.47
C GLN A 35 -6.56 -28.82 1.25
N ASN A 36 -5.48 -28.40 0.59
CA ASN A 36 -4.13 -28.35 1.13
C ASN A 36 -3.67 -26.91 1.46
N TRP A 37 -4.58 -25.99 1.77
CA TRP A 37 -4.30 -24.54 1.88
C TRP A 37 -3.24 -24.13 2.90
N ARG A 38 -2.83 -25.05 3.79
CA ARG A 38 -1.77 -24.84 4.79
C ARG A 38 -0.35 -25.05 4.23
N GLU A 39 -0.25 -25.59 3.02
CA GLU A 39 1.01 -25.79 2.32
C GLU A 39 1.25 -24.68 1.29
N ASN A 40 2.53 -24.43 0.99
CA ASN A 40 2.92 -23.37 0.06
C ASN A 40 3.06 -23.94 -1.35
N PHE A 41 2.31 -23.36 -2.29
CA PHE A 41 2.37 -23.71 -3.71
C PHE A 41 2.69 -22.48 -4.55
N VAL A 42 3.40 -22.67 -5.67
CA VAL A 42 3.67 -21.63 -6.65
C VAL A 42 3.33 -22.17 -8.05
N THR A 43 2.70 -21.35 -8.88
CA THR A 43 2.38 -21.69 -10.27
C THR A 43 2.51 -20.46 -11.15
N THR A 44 2.94 -20.66 -12.39
CA THR A 44 2.97 -19.68 -13.48
C THR A 44 1.90 -19.96 -14.53
N ASP A 45 1.07 -20.99 -14.33
CA ASP A 45 0.14 -21.54 -15.33
C ASP A 45 -1.24 -20.88 -15.31
N LEU A 46 -1.36 -19.71 -14.68
CA LEU A 46 -2.58 -18.91 -14.62
C LEU A 46 -2.43 -17.61 -15.43
N PRO A 47 -2.35 -17.69 -16.77
CA PRO A 47 -1.94 -16.56 -17.60
C PRO A 47 -3.05 -15.52 -17.87
N THR A 48 -4.31 -15.78 -17.48
CA THR A 48 -5.44 -14.89 -17.79
C THR A 48 -6.26 -14.54 -16.57
N ARG A 49 -6.93 -13.38 -16.65
CA ARG A 49 -7.81 -12.88 -15.58
C ARG A 49 -8.91 -13.87 -15.23
N ASP A 50 -9.48 -14.55 -16.23
CA ASP A 50 -10.57 -15.51 -16.02
C ASP A 50 -10.13 -16.74 -15.23
N LEU A 51 -8.90 -17.21 -15.45
CA LEU A 51 -8.31 -18.30 -14.68
C LEU A 51 -7.93 -17.88 -13.26
N LEU A 52 -7.55 -16.61 -13.05
CA LEU A 52 -7.20 -16.06 -11.73
C LEU A 52 -8.41 -15.74 -10.84
N LYS A 53 -9.56 -15.37 -11.42
CA LYS A 53 -10.78 -14.96 -10.69
C LYS A 53 -11.19 -15.91 -9.55
N PRO A 54 -11.20 -17.25 -9.73
CA PRO A 54 -11.55 -18.17 -8.64
C PRO A 54 -10.53 -18.17 -7.48
N PHE A 55 -9.25 -17.96 -7.79
CA PHE A 55 -8.16 -17.97 -6.81
C PHE A 55 -8.12 -16.70 -5.98
N ILE A 56 -8.31 -15.53 -6.59
CA ILE A 56 -8.29 -14.23 -5.90
C ILE A 56 -9.36 -14.11 -4.81
N ARG A 57 -10.46 -14.87 -4.93
CA ARG A 57 -11.51 -14.93 -3.91
C ARG A 57 -11.07 -15.73 -2.67
N ARG A 58 -9.96 -16.44 -2.72
CA ARG A 58 -9.44 -17.24 -1.61
C ARG A 58 -8.52 -16.37 -0.75
N PRO A 59 -8.68 -16.39 0.59
CA PRO A 59 -7.90 -15.56 1.49
C PRO A 59 -6.42 -15.98 1.60
N PHE A 60 -6.02 -17.07 0.95
CA PHE A 60 -4.66 -17.62 0.94
C PHE A 60 -3.95 -17.42 -0.40
N PHE A 61 -4.58 -16.78 -1.39
CA PHE A 61 -3.98 -16.60 -2.71
C PHE A 61 -3.27 -15.26 -2.83
N LEU A 62 -2.00 -15.31 -3.23
CA LEU A 62 -1.15 -14.14 -3.44
C LEU A 62 -0.74 -14.06 -4.91
N LEU A 63 -1.09 -12.97 -5.59
CA LEU A 63 -0.62 -12.69 -6.94
C LEU A 63 0.63 -11.81 -6.89
N VAL A 64 1.72 -12.33 -7.42
CA VAL A 64 3.01 -11.64 -7.48
C VAL A 64 3.35 -11.33 -8.93
N SER A 65 3.71 -10.08 -9.19
CA SER A 65 4.28 -9.66 -10.49
C SER A 65 5.78 -9.45 -10.33
N ALA A 66 6.55 -9.96 -11.28
CA ALA A 66 7.98 -9.74 -11.35
C ALA A 66 8.32 -9.15 -12.72
N ASP A 67 8.89 -7.96 -12.71
CA ASP A 67 9.30 -7.25 -13.91
C ASP A 67 10.75 -6.74 -13.76
N ALA A 68 11.36 -6.33 -14.85
CA ALA A 68 12.69 -5.71 -14.87
C ALA A 68 12.78 -4.70 -16.03
N PRO A 69 13.70 -3.73 -15.97
CA PRO A 69 13.91 -2.79 -17.07
C PRO A 69 14.07 -3.52 -18.40
N LEU A 70 13.41 -3.01 -19.44
CA LEU A 70 13.32 -3.65 -20.76
C LEU A 70 14.69 -4.07 -21.31
N LEU A 71 15.68 -3.17 -21.25
CA LEU A 71 17.05 -3.44 -21.71
C LEU A 71 17.71 -4.54 -20.88
N THR A 72 17.50 -4.57 -19.56
CA THR A 72 18.00 -5.63 -18.69
C THR A 72 17.39 -6.98 -19.04
N ARG A 73 16.07 -7.04 -19.35
CA ARG A 73 15.42 -8.28 -19.80
C ARG A 73 15.98 -8.75 -21.15
N TYR A 74 16.19 -7.84 -22.09
CA TYR A 74 16.80 -8.15 -23.38
C TYR A 74 18.25 -8.64 -23.24
N ASP A 75 19.07 -7.99 -22.41
CA ASP A 75 20.45 -8.42 -22.20
C ASP A 75 20.53 -9.81 -21.56
N ARG A 76 19.64 -10.09 -20.59
CA ARG A 76 19.51 -11.44 -20.02
C ARG A 76 19.03 -12.46 -21.05
N SER A 77 18.10 -12.08 -21.93
CA SER A 77 17.55 -12.97 -22.96
C SER A 77 18.56 -13.41 -24.01
N LYS A 78 19.59 -12.60 -24.29
CA LYS A 78 20.68 -12.97 -25.22
C LYS A 78 21.37 -14.29 -24.88
N SER A 79 21.31 -14.72 -23.62
CA SER A 79 21.91 -15.99 -23.18
C SER A 79 21.13 -17.24 -23.63
N PHE A 80 19.85 -17.09 -24.03
CA PHE A 80 18.96 -18.20 -24.36
C PHE A 80 18.03 -17.95 -25.57
N LEU A 81 17.98 -16.72 -26.09
CA LEU A 81 17.24 -16.30 -27.28
C LEU A 81 18.14 -15.51 -28.22
N SER A 82 18.12 -15.85 -29.50
CA SER A 82 18.80 -15.11 -30.56
C SER A 82 17.80 -14.21 -31.30
N SER A 83 17.27 -13.19 -30.61
CA SER A 83 16.35 -12.20 -31.18
C SER A 83 17.01 -10.82 -31.23
N SER A 84 16.66 -10.00 -32.22
CA SER A 84 17.03 -8.59 -32.24
C SER A 84 16.28 -7.80 -31.15
N LEU A 85 16.78 -6.61 -30.80
CA LEU A 85 16.10 -5.72 -29.86
C LEU A 85 14.69 -5.38 -30.35
N GLN A 86 14.52 -5.15 -31.65
CA GLN A 86 13.22 -4.82 -32.22
C GLN A 86 12.22 -5.97 -32.07
N GLU A 87 12.63 -7.21 -32.36
CA GLU A 87 11.78 -8.39 -32.17
C GLU A 87 11.42 -8.58 -30.69
N PHE A 88 12.39 -8.39 -29.80
CA PHE A 88 12.16 -8.49 -28.36
C PHE A 88 11.13 -7.47 -27.86
N VAL A 89 11.22 -6.22 -28.31
CA VAL A 89 10.25 -5.16 -27.95
C VAL A 89 8.87 -5.48 -28.49
N LEU A 90 8.75 -5.98 -29.72
CA LEU A 90 7.46 -6.37 -30.30
C LEU A 90 6.82 -7.53 -29.53
N ASP A 91 7.62 -8.50 -29.08
CA ASP A 91 7.14 -9.62 -28.27
C ASP A 91 6.75 -9.16 -26.85
N ASP A 92 7.50 -8.23 -26.26
CA ASP A 92 7.17 -7.63 -24.97
C ASP A 92 5.86 -6.85 -25.04
N ASP A 93 5.70 -6.00 -26.06
CA ASP A 93 4.47 -5.23 -26.26
C ASP A 93 3.25 -6.15 -26.41
N ARG A 94 3.41 -7.27 -27.15
CA ARG A 94 2.34 -8.27 -27.27
C ARG A 94 2.01 -8.93 -25.93
N ALA A 95 2.99 -9.23 -25.09
CA ALA A 95 2.74 -9.85 -23.78
C ALA A 95 2.11 -8.87 -22.78
N VAL A 96 2.56 -7.61 -22.78
CA VAL A 96 2.10 -6.58 -21.84
C VAL A 96 0.77 -6.00 -22.27
N PHE A 97 0.65 -5.56 -23.52
CA PHE A 97 -0.50 -4.82 -24.04
C PHE A 97 -1.49 -5.68 -24.87
N GLY A 98 -1.11 -6.90 -25.25
CA GLY A 98 -1.89 -7.76 -26.15
C GLY A 98 -1.67 -7.44 -27.64
N ALA A 99 -2.16 -8.27 -28.56
CA ALA A 99 -2.03 -7.97 -29.99
C ALA A 99 -2.99 -6.86 -30.46
N TRP A 100 -2.50 -5.99 -31.35
CA TRP A 100 -3.23 -4.86 -31.92
C TRP A 100 -4.46 -5.26 -32.76
N SER A 101 -4.56 -6.52 -33.21
CA SER A 101 -5.69 -7.02 -33.99
C SER A 101 -6.74 -7.68 -33.08
N SER A 102 -7.75 -6.91 -32.69
CA SER A 102 -8.90 -7.39 -31.92
C SER A 102 -9.70 -8.48 -32.65
N ALA A 103 -9.85 -9.67 -32.04
CA ALA A 103 -11.05 -10.54 -32.19
C ALA A 103 -10.99 -11.86 -31.38
N ARG A 104 -9.98 -12.12 -30.54
CA ARG A 104 -9.98 -13.32 -29.67
C ARG A 104 -9.68 -12.95 -28.23
N SER A 105 -10.69 -13.10 -27.40
CA SER A 105 -10.76 -12.91 -25.94
C SER A 105 -9.86 -13.85 -25.12
N HIS A 106 -8.74 -14.31 -25.67
CA HIS A 106 -7.89 -15.37 -25.09
C HIS A 106 -6.39 -15.03 -25.11
N GLU A 107 -6.00 -13.82 -25.51
CA GLU A 107 -4.60 -13.42 -25.46
C GLU A 107 -4.20 -12.92 -24.07
N ILE A 108 -2.97 -13.28 -23.68
CA ILE A 108 -2.32 -12.86 -22.44
C ILE A 108 -2.04 -11.36 -22.56
N CYS A 109 -2.63 -10.58 -21.66
CA CYS A 109 -2.36 -9.16 -21.53
C CYS A 109 -2.08 -8.89 -20.05
N LEU A 110 -0.79 -8.76 -19.72
CA LEU A 110 -0.37 -8.56 -18.33
C LEU A 110 -0.91 -7.26 -17.73
N LEU A 111 -1.12 -6.24 -18.56
CA LEU A 111 -1.70 -4.96 -18.11
C LEU A 111 -3.08 -5.15 -17.46
N ASN A 112 -3.89 -6.10 -17.96
CA ASN A 112 -5.22 -6.41 -17.43
C ASN A 112 -5.20 -7.13 -16.08
N LEU A 113 -4.02 -7.47 -15.56
CA LEU A 113 -3.84 -8.12 -14.26
C LEU A 113 -3.31 -7.15 -13.19
N THR A 114 -2.93 -5.93 -13.57
CA THR A 114 -2.22 -4.99 -12.70
C THR A 114 -2.98 -4.64 -11.42
N ASP A 115 -4.31 -4.50 -11.51
CA ASP A 115 -5.21 -4.20 -10.38
C ASP A 115 -5.37 -5.36 -9.40
N LEU A 116 -4.95 -6.57 -9.79
CA LEU A 116 -5.07 -7.79 -8.99
C LEU A 116 -3.76 -8.16 -8.28
N ILE A 117 -2.65 -7.48 -8.62
CA ILE A 117 -1.32 -7.77 -8.07
C ILE A 117 -1.29 -7.36 -6.59
N ASN A 118 -0.88 -8.29 -5.73
CA ASN A 118 -0.63 -8.03 -4.32
C ASN A 118 0.78 -7.47 -4.10
N ILE A 119 1.78 -8.08 -4.75
CA ILE A 119 3.20 -7.70 -4.61
C ILE A 119 3.81 -7.52 -5.99
N GLN A 120 4.50 -6.40 -6.18
CA GLN A 120 5.25 -6.10 -7.40
C GLN A 120 6.75 -6.10 -7.08
N ILE A 121 7.49 -6.92 -7.81
CA ILE A 121 8.95 -7.04 -7.71
C ILE A 121 9.53 -6.37 -8.95
N ASN A 122 10.45 -5.43 -8.74
CA ASN A 122 11.25 -4.84 -9.80
C ASN A 122 12.67 -5.42 -9.73
N ASN A 123 12.96 -6.41 -10.56
CA ASN A 123 14.25 -7.08 -10.67
C ASN A 123 15.25 -6.25 -11.52
N SER A 124 15.62 -5.09 -10.99
CA SER A 124 16.70 -4.23 -11.52
C SER A 124 18.10 -4.66 -11.07
N PHE A 125 18.22 -5.75 -10.30
CA PHE A 125 19.47 -6.16 -9.68
C PHE A 125 20.45 -6.81 -10.68
N PRO A 126 21.73 -6.43 -10.68
CA PRO A 126 22.74 -7.02 -11.56
C PRO A 126 23.03 -8.49 -11.22
N THR A 127 22.89 -8.91 -9.96
CA THR A 127 23.24 -10.27 -9.51
C THR A 127 22.05 -11.01 -8.91
N LEU A 128 22.06 -12.35 -9.03
CA LEU A 128 21.04 -13.21 -8.40
C LEU A 128 21.08 -13.12 -6.86
N LYS A 129 22.25 -12.88 -6.28
CA LYS A 129 22.41 -12.75 -4.83
C LYS A 129 21.63 -11.55 -4.31
N GLU A 130 21.79 -10.39 -4.95
CA GLU A 130 21.05 -9.17 -4.58
C GLU A 130 19.54 -9.34 -4.76
N LEU A 131 19.11 -9.99 -5.85
CA LEU A 131 17.71 -10.33 -6.03
C LEU A 131 17.21 -11.22 -4.88
N HIS A 132 17.95 -12.25 -4.48
CA HIS A 132 17.55 -13.13 -3.38
C HIS A 132 17.47 -12.39 -2.04
N THR A 133 18.46 -11.53 -1.74
CA THR A 133 18.41 -10.68 -0.54
C THR A 133 17.17 -9.78 -0.55
N HIS A 134 16.83 -9.18 -1.69
CA HIS A 134 15.60 -8.41 -1.82
C HIS A 134 14.33 -9.26 -1.61
N LEU A 135 14.27 -10.48 -2.16
CA LEU A 135 13.13 -11.38 -1.97
C LEU A 135 12.98 -11.84 -0.51
N GLU A 136 14.09 -12.02 0.21
CA GLU A 136 14.09 -12.28 1.66
C GLU A 136 13.52 -11.09 2.44
N GLU A 137 13.87 -9.85 2.07
CA GLU A 137 13.32 -8.64 2.68
C GLU A 137 11.82 -8.45 2.41
N VAL A 138 11.34 -8.84 1.23
CA VAL A 138 9.92 -8.79 0.86
C VAL A 138 9.09 -9.72 1.75
N ASP A 139 9.65 -10.87 2.14
CA ASP A 139 9.02 -11.89 2.99
C ASP A 139 7.60 -12.27 2.49
N PHE A 140 7.52 -13.01 1.38
CA PHE A 140 6.24 -13.41 0.75
C PHE A 140 5.28 -14.13 1.69
N LEU A 141 5.80 -14.78 2.74
CA LEU A 141 5.02 -15.57 3.68
C LEU A 141 4.46 -14.71 4.81
N HIS A 142 4.79 -13.42 4.86
CA HIS A 142 4.26 -12.53 5.87
C HIS A 142 2.71 -12.44 5.75
N PRO A 143 1.96 -12.75 6.82
CA PRO A 143 0.50 -12.86 6.75
C PRO A 143 -0.19 -11.53 6.40
N GLU A 144 0.46 -10.39 6.69
CA GLU A 144 -0.08 -9.07 6.36
C GLU A 144 -0.25 -8.83 4.86
N HIS A 145 0.47 -9.55 3.98
CA HIS A 145 0.30 -9.40 2.52
C HIS A 145 -1.12 -9.80 2.06
N LEU A 146 -1.77 -10.71 2.78
CA LEU A 146 -3.11 -11.22 2.46
C LEU A 146 -4.18 -10.69 3.40
N ARG A 147 -3.82 -10.49 4.68
CA ARG A 147 -4.75 -10.04 5.70
C ARG A 147 -4.12 -8.92 6.52
N PRO A 148 -4.56 -7.66 6.35
CA PRO A 148 -4.03 -6.56 7.15
C PRO A 148 -4.21 -6.82 8.64
N SER A 149 -3.22 -6.39 9.44
CA SER A 149 -3.42 -6.23 10.87
C SER A 149 -4.50 -5.18 11.15
N TRP A 150 -5.02 -5.15 12.38
CA TRP A 150 -6.02 -4.16 12.76
C TRP A 150 -5.51 -2.73 12.57
N ASP A 151 -4.27 -2.47 12.95
CA ASP A 151 -3.66 -1.15 12.75
C ASP A 151 -3.58 -0.80 11.27
N ALA A 152 -3.11 -1.72 10.43
CA ALA A 152 -3.03 -1.51 8.98
C ALA A 152 -4.40 -1.21 8.39
N TYR A 153 -5.41 -1.99 8.76
CA TYR A 153 -6.79 -1.81 8.33
C TYR A 153 -7.35 -0.43 8.71
N PHE A 154 -7.23 -0.02 9.99
CA PHE A 154 -7.77 1.26 10.44
C PHE A 154 -6.96 2.45 9.92
N MET A 155 -5.65 2.32 9.73
CA MET A 155 -4.84 3.34 9.07
C MET A 155 -5.19 3.49 7.59
N THR A 156 -5.47 2.40 6.88
CA THR A 156 -6.00 2.45 5.51
C THR A 156 -7.35 3.16 5.46
N LEU A 157 -8.26 2.89 6.41
CA LEU A 157 -9.53 3.60 6.50
C LEU A 157 -9.36 5.10 6.79
N ALA A 158 -8.41 5.47 7.67
CA ALA A 158 -8.10 6.87 7.93
C ALA A 158 -7.56 7.58 6.69
N SER A 159 -6.65 6.92 5.95
CA SER A 159 -6.14 7.40 4.67
C SER A 159 -7.27 7.57 3.65
N LEU A 160 -8.15 6.56 3.51
CA LEU A 160 -9.30 6.62 2.61
C LEU A 160 -10.26 7.77 2.97
N ALA A 161 -10.56 7.96 4.26
CA ALA A 161 -11.42 9.04 4.73
C ALA A 161 -10.85 10.41 4.38
N SER A 162 -9.54 10.59 4.51
CA SER A 162 -8.88 11.86 4.19
C SER A 162 -8.98 12.28 2.72
N ARG A 163 -9.23 11.33 1.79
CA ARG A 163 -9.50 11.65 0.37
C ARG A 163 -10.78 12.44 0.15
N ARG A 164 -11.69 12.46 1.15
CA ARG A 164 -12.87 13.35 1.15
C ARG A 164 -12.61 14.74 1.72
N SER A 165 -11.40 15.01 2.20
CA SER A 165 -11.01 16.34 2.68
C SER A 165 -11.23 17.39 1.60
N ASN A 166 -11.85 18.51 1.99
CA ASN A 166 -12.02 19.66 1.13
C ASN A 166 -11.04 20.80 1.48
N CYS A 167 -10.14 20.58 2.45
CA CYS A 167 -9.18 21.59 2.89
C CYS A 167 -8.06 21.79 1.86
N MET A 168 -7.74 23.04 1.57
CA MET A 168 -6.68 23.39 0.61
C MET A 168 -5.26 23.21 1.15
N LYS A 169 -5.09 23.08 2.47
CA LYS A 169 -3.75 22.97 3.08
C LYS A 169 -3.23 21.54 3.10
N ARG A 170 -4.05 20.59 3.57
CA ARG A 170 -3.67 19.18 3.81
C ARG A 170 -4.89 18.28 3.77
N ARG A 171 -4.68 17.00 3.43
CA ARG A 171 -5.71 15.96 3.52
C ARG A 171 -5.49 15.10 4.76
N VAL A 172 -6.30 15.34 5.78
CA VAL A 172 -6.23 14.64 7.06
C VAL A 172 -7.49 13.80 7.23
N GLY A 173 -7.31 12.58 7.74
CA GLY A 173 -8.40 11.65 8.01
C GLY A 173 -8.16 10.92 9.31
N ALA A 174 -9.24 10.68 10.04
CA ALA A 174 -9.22 10.05 11.34
C ALA A 174 -10.36 9.04 11.47
N ILE A 175 -10.09 7.92 12.13
CA ILE A 175 -11.06 6.87 12.43
C ILE A 175 -11.03 6.62 13.93
N LEU A 176 -12.20 6.72 14.56
CA LEU A 176 -12.38 6.35 15.95
C LEU A 176 -12.89 4.92 16.03
N VAL A 177 -12.21 4.08 16.81
CA VAL A 177 -12.47 2.64 16.93
C VAL A 177 -12.70 2.27 18.39
N ARG A 178 -13.57 1.30 18.64
CA ARG A 178 -13.70 0.59 19.92
C ARG A 178 -13.96 -0.88 19.63
N GLU A 179 -13.28 -1.79 20.33
CA GLU A 179 -13.44 -3.24 20.14
C GLU A 179 -13.31 -3.68 18.66
N ASN A 180 -12.36 -3.10 17.93
CA ASN A 180 -12.16 -3.30 16.49
C ASN A 180 -13.40 -2.97 15.62
N ARG A 181 -14.29 -2.10 16.10
CA ARG A 181 -15.42 -1.56 15.35
C ARG A 181 -15.27 -0.06 15.18
N VAL A 182 -15.53 0.42 13.96
CA VAL A 182 -15.53 1.86 13.66
C VAL A 182 -16.73 2.51 14.33
N LEU A 183 -16.47 3.50 15.18
CA LEU A 183 -17.48 4.34 15.81
C LEU A 183 -17.82 5.56 14.95
N ALA A 184 -16.78 6.20 14.42
CA ALA A 184 -16.91 7.40 13.59
C ALA A 184 -15.69 7.56 12.69
N SER A 185 -15.90 8.25 11.58
CA SER A 185 -14.87 8.72 10.66
C SER A 185 -14.90 10.23 10.56
N GLY A 186 -13.74 10.86 10.43
CA GLY A 186 -13.61 12.28 10.18
C GLY A 186 -12.57 12.56 9.11
N TYR A 187 -12.77 13.67 8.41
CA TYR A 187 -11.79 14.29 7.53
C TYR A 187 -11.82 15.79 7.75
N ASN A 188 -10.73 16.50 7.45
CA ASN A 188 -10.67 17.94 7.68
C ASN A 188 -11.41 18.73 6.59
N GLY A 189 -12.05 19.83 6.97
CA GLY A 189 -12.79 20.69 6.04
C GLY A 189 -13.67 21.74 6.73
N THR A 190 -14.31 22.60 5.95
CA THR A 190 -15.24 23.60 6.49
C THR A 190 -16.48 22.93 7.15
N PRO A 191 -17.13 23.61 8.11
CA PRO A 191 -18.33 23.12 8.77
C PRO A 191 -19.47 22.78 7.81
N ARG A 192 -20.35 21.88 8.25
CA ARG A 192 -21.55 21.49 7.49
C ARG A 192 -22.42 22.70 7.18
N GLY A 193 -22.91 22.78 5.94
CA GLY A 193 -23.77 23.87 5.48
C GLY A 193 -23.03 25.14 5.03
N LEU A 194 -21.69 25.17 5.12
CA LEU A 194 -20.87 26.24 4.55
C LEU A 194 -20.24 25.80 3.23
N THR A 195 -19.81 26.77 2.43
CA THR A 195 -19.01 26.54 1.22
C THR A 195 -17.76 25.71 1.55
N ASN A 196 -17.39 24.78 0.68
CA ASN A 196 -16.22 23.94 0.93
C ASN A 196 -14.93 24.78 0.90
N CYS A 197 -13.90 24.37 1.63
CA CYS A 197 -12.64 25.13 1.63
C CYS A 197 -12.01 25.21 0.22
N ASN A 198 -12.08 24.15 -0.57
CA ASN A 198 -11.63 24.10 -1.96
C ASN A 198 -12.51 24.89 -2.94
N GLU A 199 -13.64 25.41 -2.48
CA GLU A 199 -14.52 26.33 -3.20
C GLU A 199 -14.38 27.77 -2.67
N GLY A 200 -13.34 28.06 -1.88
CA GLY A 200 -13.10 29.38 -1.30
C GLY A 200 -13.77 29.62 0.06
N GLY A 201 -14.40 28.61 0.67
CA GLY A 201 -15.15 28.74 1.92
C GLY A 201 -14.32 29.02 3.18
N CYS A 202 -12.99 28.98 3.09
CA CYS A 202 -12.09 29.32 4.19
C CYS A 202 -11.05 30.37 3.73
N PRO A 203 -11.21 31.65 4.08
CA PRO A 203 -10.27 32.71 3.69
C PRO A 203 -8.85 32.47 4.21
N HIS A 204 -8.70 31.88 5.39
CA HIS A 204 -7.39 31.53 5.96
C HIS A 204 -6.63 30.46 5.15
N CYS A 205 -7.36 29.52 4.55
CA CYS A 205 -6.77 28.46 3.74
C CYS A 205 -6.53 28.87 2.28
N ASN A 206 -7.31 29.83 1.78
CA ASN A 206 -7.22 30.32 0.40
C ASN A 206 -6.45 31.65 0.27
N GLY A 207 -6.11 32.29 1.39
CA GLY A 207 -5.38 33.55 1.40
C GLY A 207 -3.90 33.36 1.07
N ASN A 208 -3.31 34.34 0.37
CA ASN A 208 -1.87 34.40 0.18
C ASN A 208 -1.16 34.72 1.50
N ILE A 209 -0.03 34.04 1.72
CA ILE A 209 0.81 34.14 2.93
C ILE A 209 1.31 35.59 3.15
N ASP A 210 1.33 36.42 2.10
CA ASP A 210 1.92 37.77 2.10
C ASP A 210 0.95 38.88 2.56
N ALA A 211 -0.33 38.59 2.79
CA ALA A 211 -1.29 39.56 3.32
C ALA A 211 -1.24 39.59 4.85
N GLN A 212 -0.18 40.19 5.39
CA GLN A 212 0.11 40.31 6.83
C GLN A 212 -0.85 41.22 7.63
N SER A 213 -2.09 41.42 7.16
CA SER A 213 -3.00 42.43 7.72
C SER A 213 -4.44 41.98 7.96
N ASN A 214 -4.77 40.68 7.87
CA ASN A 214 -6.00 40.14 8.46
C ASN A 214 -5.86 38.64 8.75
N CYS A 215 -5.30 38.29 9.92
CA CYS A 215 -5.28 36.91 10.44
C CYS A 215 -6.70 36.42 10.73
N GLN A 216 -7.47 36.07 9.69
CA GLN A 216 -8.72 35.35 9.88
C GLN A 216 -8.40 33.95 10.39
N GLU A 217 -9.08 33.51 11.45
CA GLU A 217 -8.92 32.17 12.00
C GLU A 217 -9.35 31.12 10.96
N CYS A 218 -8.67 29.97 10.95
CA CYS A 218 -9.04 28.87 10.09
C CYS A 218 -10.44 28.36 10.46
N LEU A 219 -11.36 28.36 9.49
CA LEU A 219 -12.72 27.81 9.67
C LEU A 219 -12.75 26.28 9.59
N CYS A 220 -11.72 25.64 9.03
CA CYS A 220 -11.72 24.20 8.83
C CYS A 220 -11.61 23.46 10.17
N LEU A 221 -12.53 22.53 10.39
CA LEU A 221 -12.43 21.53 11.44
C LEU A 221 -11.39 20.47 11.04
N HIS A 222 -10.63 19.99 12.02
CA HIS A 222 -9.68 18.90 11.84
C HIS A 222 -10.40 17.55 11.75
N ALA A 223 -9.71 16.54 11.23
CA ALA A 223 -10.29 15.22 11.04
C ALA A 223 -10.65 14.55 12.38
N GLU A 224 -9.78 14.69 13.36
CA GLU A 224 -9.94 14.20 14.73
C GLU A 224 -11.16 14.84 15.39
N GLU A 225 -11.34 16.15 15.19
CA GLU A 225 -12.50 16.89 15.71
C GLU A 225 -13.79 16.39 15.08
N ASN A 226 -13.83 16.24 13.75
CA ASN A 226 -15.00 15.72 13.06
C ASN A 226 -15.34 14.28 13.50
N ALA A 227 -14.33 13.42 13.69
CA ALA A 227 -14.55 12.06 14.19
C ALA A 227 -15.12 12.06 15.62
N LEU A 228 -14.60 12.91 16.51
CA LEU A 228 -15.07 13.04 17.90
C LEU A 228 -16.48 13.64 17.98
N LEU A 229 -16.77 14.66 17.18
CA LEU A 229 -18.08 15.31 17.11
C LEU A 229 -19.15 14.34 16.60
N GLU A 230 -18.83 13.58 15.55
CA GLU A 230 -19.74 12.57 15.00
C GLU A 230 -19.98 11.44 16.02
N ALA A 231 -18.94 10.93 16.69
CA ALA A 231 -19.10 9.91 17.71
C ALA A 231 -19.95 10.42 18.89
N GLY A 232 -19.71 11.64 19.36
CA GLY A 232 -20.35 12.17 20.55
C GLY A 232 -19.81 11.53 21.84
N ARG A 233 -19.88 12.27 22.95
CA ARG A 233 -19.20 11.92 24.21
C ARG A 233 -19.55 10.53 24.76
N GLU A 234 -20.80 10.09 24.65
CA GLU A 234 -21.25 8.81 25.21
C GLU A 234 -20.65 7.59 24.49
N ARG A 235 -20.39 7.73 23.18
CA ARG A 235 -19.79 6.66 22.38
C ARG A 235 -18.27 6.68 22.44
N VAL A 236 -17.64 7.79 22.83
CA VAL A 236 -16.20 7.85 23.14
C VAL A 236 -15.96 7.46 24.60
N GLY A 237 -14.85 6.80 24.90
CA GLY A 237 -14.62 6.22 26.23
C GLY A 237 -13.36 5.39 26.31
N LYS A 238 -13.15 4.74 27.47
CA LYS A 238 -11.84 4.26 27.92
C LYS A 238 -11.15 3.21 27.04
N ASP A 239 -11.87 2.56 26.14
CA ASP A 239 -11.32 1.54 25.22
C ASP A 239 -11.27 2.03 23.77
N CYS A 240 -11.41 3.34 23.56
CA CYS A 240 -11.35 3.93 22.23
C CYS A 240 -9.90 4.14 21.76
N VAL A 241 -9.67 3.80 20.50
CA VAL A 241 -8.44 4.07 19.77
C VAL A 241 -8.74 5.02 18.62
N LEU A 242 -7.99 6.10 18.51
CA LEU A 242 -8.06 7.03 17.38
C LEU A 242 -6.91 6.74 16.41
N TYR A 243 -7.22 6.41 15.18
CA TYR A 243 -6.26 6.30 14.08
C TYR A 243 -6.29 7.57 13.25
N CYS A 244 -5.15 8.20 12.99
CA CYS A 244 -5.07 9.42 12.20
C CYS A 244 -3.88 9.36 11.24
N ASN A 245 -4.04 9.82 10.00
CA ASN A 245 -2.91 9.84 9.05
C ASN A 245 -1.84 10.91 9.39
N THR A 246 -2.10 11.79 10.37
CA THR A 246 -1.19 12.84 10.84
C THR A 246 -1.18 12.88 12.37
N CYS A 247 -0.07 13.30 12.97
CA CYS A 247 -0.03 13.55 14.42
C CYS A 247 -1.02 14.66 14.81
N PRO A 248 -1.90 14.46 15.82
CA PRO A 248 -2.86 15.48 16.21
C PRO A 248 -2.21 16.78 16.67
N CYS A 249 -2.83 17.92 16.30
CA CYS A 249 -2.39 19.22 16.78
C CYS A 249 -2.77 19.43 18.25
N LEU A 250 -2.17 20.43 18.91
CA LEU A 250 -2.43 20.74 20.31
C LEU A 250 -3.93 20.91 20.63
N LYS A 251 -4.69 21.61 19.77
CA LYS A 251 -6.16 21.78 19.95
C LYS A 251 -6.91 20.45 19.89
N CYS A 252 -6.52 19.54 19.00
CA CYS A 252 -7.12 18.21 18.88
C CYS A 252 -6.71 17.33 20.08
N THR A 253 -5.45 17.37 20.49
CA THR A 253 -4.91 16.64 21.65
C THR A 253 -5.75 16.88 22.91
N VAL A 254 -6.05 18.15 23.22
CA VAL A 254 -6.90 18.50 24.38
C VAL A 254 -8.30 17.86 24.26
N LYS A 255 -8.91 17.89 23.07
CA LYS A 255 -10.24 17.31 22.83
C LYS A 255 -10.24 15.77 22.90
N ILE A 256 -9.19 15.14 22.38
CA ILE A 256 -8.99 13.68 22.43
C ILE A 256 -8.88 13.21 23.89
N ILE A 257 -8.09 13.92 24.69
CA ILE A 257 -7.96 13.66 26.13
C ILE A 257 -9.31 13.82 26.84
N GLN A 258 -9.99 14.96 26.61
CA GLN A 258 -11.25 15.28 27.28
C GLN A 258 -12.38 14.29 26.94
N THR A 259 -12.38 13.71 25.75
CA THR A 259 -13.38 12.72 25.31
C THR A 259 -13.07 11.31 25.81
N GLY A 260 -11.89 11.06 26.39
CA GLY A 260 -11.54 9.80 27.04
C GLY A 260 -10.96 8.74 26.11
N VAL A 261 -10.41 9.13 24.95
CA VAL A 261 -9.66 8.22 24.06
C VAL A 261 -8.41 7.72 24.79
N LYS A 262 -8.12 6.41 24.68
CA LYS A 262 -7.02 5.78 25.42
C LYS A 262 -5.74 5.63 24.62
N THR A 263 -5.87 5.43 23.31
CA THR A 263 -4.72 5.26 22.42
C THR A 263 -4.91 6.09 21.15
N VAL A 264 -3.85 6.75 20.71
CA VAL A 264 -3.78 7.46 19.44
C VAL A 264 -2.70 6.79 18.59
N VAL A 265 -3.07 6.34 17.41
CA VAL A 265 -2.17 5.75 16.42
C VAL A 265 -2.06 6.70 15.23
N TYR A 266 -0.84 7.07 14.84
CA TYR A 266 -0.64 8.03 13.74
C TYR A 266 0.46 7.65 12.75
N ASN A 267 0.36 8.18 11.52
CA ASN A 267 1.37 7.99 10.46
C ASN A 267 2.50 9.03 10.51
N LEU A 268 3.62 8.66 9.90
CA LEU A 268 4.99 9.09 10.11
C LEU A 268 5.41 10.45 9.58
N THR A 269 4.67 11.01 8.63
CA THR A 269 5.16 12.12 7.79
C THR A 269 5.24 13.46 8.53
N TYR A 270 4.86 13.53 9.80
CA TYR A 270 4.75 14.80 10.53
C TYR A 270 5.42 14.76 11.90
N LYS A 271 6.23 15.80 12.16
CA LYS A 271 6.89 16.01 13.45
C LYS A 271 5.84 16.01 14.56
N VAL A 272 6.09 15.20 15.59
CA VAL A 272 5.34 15.26 16.83
C VAL A 272 5.67 16.60 17.48
N ASP A 273 4.64 17.35 17.83
CA ASP A 273 4.79 18.51 18.69
C ASP A 273 5.07 18.00 20.12
N ASP A 274 6.25 18.30 20.66
CA ASP A 274 6.69 17.86 22.00
C ASP A 274 5.65 18.24 23.07
N ALA A 275 4.94 19.37 22.88
CA ALA A 275 3.86 19.79 23.75
C ALA A 275 2.66 18.83 23.71
N SER A 276 2.27 18.36 22.53
CA SER A 276 1.18 17.40 22.38
C SER A 276 1.53 16.03 22.96
N ALA A 277 2.77 15.57 22.80
CA ALA A 277 3.24 14.33 23.42
C ALA A 277 3.27 14.41 24.95
N ALA A 278 3.71 15.54 25.52
CA ALA A 278 3.71 15.77 26.95
C ALA A 278 2.30 15.70 27.55
N LEU A 279 1.31 16.34 26.92
CA LEU A 279 -0.08 16.30 27.37
C LEU A 279 -0.69 14.89 27.31
N PHE A 280 -0.45 14.14 26.22
CA PHE A 280 -0.92 12.74 26.16
C PHE A 280 -0.31 11.89 27.28
N LYS A 281 0.98 12.08 27.57
CA LYS A 281 1.67 11.39 28.66
C LYS A 281 1.09 11.74 30.03
N GLU A 282 0.84 13.01 30.30
CA GLU A 282 0.23 13.49 31.55
C GLU A 282 -1.17 12.93 31.74
N ALA A 283 -1.98 12.89 30.68
CA ALA A 283 -3.33 12.35 30.70
C ALA A 283 -3.41 10.81 30.69
N GLY A 284 -2.28 10.11 30.57
CA GLY A 284 -2.23 8.65 30.49
C GLY A 284 -2.82 8.06 29.19
N VAL A 285 -2.80 8.84 28.11
CA VAL A 285 -3.19 8.43 26.75
C VAL A 285 -1.95 7.92 26.02
N GLN A 286 -2.03 6.72 25.46
CA GLN A 286 -0.92 6.12 24.73
C GLN A 286 -0.83 6.72 23.33
N LEU A 287 0.22 7.49 23.07
CA LEU A 287 0.57 7.93 21.72
C LEU A 287 1.49 6.89 21.07
N ARG A 288 1.04 6.25 19.99
CA ARG A 288 1.79 5.22 19.26
C ARG A 288 1.94 5.61 17.80
N ARG A 289 3.15 5.46 17.28
CA ARG A 289 3.44 5.59 15.86
C ARG A 289 3.09 4.28 15.14
N TYR A 290 2.43 4.39 13.99
CA TYR A 290 2.19 3.25 13.12
C TYR A 290 3.52 2.70 12.58
N ASP A 291 3.66 1.37 12.53
CA ASP A 291 4.91 0.71 12.16
C ASP A 291 5.26 1.00 10.68
N PRO A 292 6.42 1.64 10.39
CA PRO A 292 6.89 1.82 9.01
C PRO A 292 7.16 0.49 8.28
N ASN A 293 7.41 -0.60 9.02
CA ASN A 293 7.77 -1.89 8.46
C ASN A 293 6.56 -2.79 8.19
N SER A 294 5.33 -2.29 8.42
CA SER A 294 4.10 -2.97 8.03
C SER A 294 4.19 -3.41 6.57
N LYS A 295 4.04 -4.71 6.32
CA LYS A 295 4.08 -5.26 4.96
C LYS A 295 2.80 -4.98 4.18
N PHE A 296 1.72 -4.65 4.88
CA PHE A 296 0.51 -4.17 4.24
C PHE A 296 0.69 -2.76 3.68
N ARG A 297 0.47 -2.61 2.37
CA ARG A 297 0.58 -1.33 1.67
C ARG A 297 -0.60 -0.42 2.02
N VAL A 298 -0.42 0.44 3.02
CA VAL A 298 -1.34 1.57 3.26
C VAL A 298 -1.10 2.60 2.16
N LEU A 299 -2.03 2.73 1.21
CA LEU A 299 -1.93 3.79 0.20
C LEU A 299 -2.03 5.16 0.92
N PRO A 300 -1.02 6.04 0.79
CA PRO A 300 -1.12 7.40 1.31
C PRO A 300 -2.24 8.14 0.57
N ALA A 301 -2.89 9.09 1.24
CA ALA A 301 -3.99 9.88 0.68
C ALA A 301 -3.55 11.10 -0.14
N ASP A 302 -2.30 11.07 -0.58
CA ASP A 302 -1.54 12.04 -1.38
C ASP A 302 -0.67 13.00 -0.55
N ASP A 303 0.65 12.73 -0.57
CA ASP A 303 1.71 13.68 -0.98
C ASP A 303 2.98 12.87 -1.37
N GLU A 304 3.57 13.18 -2.52
CA GLU A 304 4.84 12.64 -3.09
C GLU A 304 4.91 11.12 -3.42
N GLY A 305 4.63 10.79 -4.68
CA GLY A 305 5.30 9.69 -5.38
C GLY A 305 4.78 8.28 -5.13
N LEU A 306 4.62 7.55 -6.24
CA LEU A 306 5.16 6.20 -6.31
C LEU A 306 6.53 6.26 -5.62
N THR A 307 6.70 5.66 -4.44
CA THR A 307 8.03 5.38 -3.93
C THR A 307 8.64 4.35 -4.87
N SER A 308 9.15 4.83 -6.01
CA SER A 308 10.47 4.40 -6.43
C SER A 308 11.32 4.49 -5.18
N VAL A 309 11.82 3.35 -4.72
CA VAL A 309 12.96 3.28 -3.84
C VAL A 309 13.94 4.32 -4.37
N THR A 310 14.05 5.46 -3.67
CA THR A 310 14.98 6.51 -4.03
C THR A 310 16.35 5.90 -3.79
N SER A 311 16.98 5.48 -4.89
CA SER A 311 18.43 5.49 -5.00
C SER A 311 18.90 6.85 -4.50
N GLU A 312 19.70 6.85 -3.43
CA GLU A 312 20.35 8.06 -2.94
C GLU A 312 21.12 8.75 -4.07
N PRO A 313 21.15 10.09 -4.10
CA PRO A 313 21.86 10.81 -5.13
C PRO A 313 23.37 10.58 -4.97
N TYR A 314 23.96 10.05 -6.03
CA TYR A 314 25.41 9.97 -6.23
C TYR A 314 26.00 11.38 -6.06
N SER A 315 26.73 11.61 -4.97
CA SER A 315 27.71 12.69 -4.87
C SER A 315 29.10 12.10 -5.11
N ASP A 316 29.80 12.72 -6.06
CA ASP A 316 31.11 12.37 -6.58
C ASP A 316 32.22 12.09 -5.54
N LEU A 317 33.15 11.25 -6.00
CA LEU A 317 34.57 11.12 -5.66
C LEU A 317 35.01 10.20 -4.49
N ASN A 318 35.84 9.24 -4.92
CA ASN A 318 36.97 8.61 -4.25
C ASN A 318 36.75 7.34 -3.39
N THR A 319 37.32 6.25 -3.95
CA THR A 319 38.02 5.12 -3.30
C THR A 319 37.23 3.93 -2.71
N ILE A 320 37.40 2.77 -3.38
CA ILE A 320 37.72 1.40 -2.89
C ILE A 320 37.00 0.90 -1.60
N ARG A 321 35.99 0.02 -1.74
CA ARG A 321 36.08 -1.46 -1.71
C ARG A 321 34.79 -2.08 -2.23
#